data_AF-A7KQT4-F1
#
_entry.id   AF-A7KQT4-F1
#
_cell.length_a   1.000
_cell.length_b   1.000
_cell.length_c   1.000
_cell.angle_alpha   90.00
_cell.angle_beta   90.00
_cell.angle_gamma   90.00
#
_symmetry.space_group_name_H-M   'P 1'
#
loop_
_entity.id
_entity.type
_entity.pdbx_description
1 polymer ?
#
loop_
_entity_poly.entity_id
_entity_poly.type
_entity_poly.pdbx_seq_one_letter_code
_entity_poly.pdbx_strand_id
1 'polypeptide(L)'
;MKKNIYAIMLYSVIGFALAFSAFLLIADNVSPFTTQATLYKSVVNIAPEVSGNITHVDVINGQYVSANQPLFSIDAKPYQIAVEQAKAELQQAKEANAGTWQQLAAAEQVVLQKKTLWKNAQNKLVRYQTLSRKGLTTHQELDDAISAADVAKSAISAAQADVLKIKATLSGKKNTAAVELAQAKLARAEWDLSNTTVVAKTAGTVSNLQLDAGTYVNKGTPILFLVNENNSWLSADFNEKGIAHLQPDNHVLISFDSQPGRVFEGEIENQDR
;
A
#
# COMPACT_ATOMS: atom_id res chain seq x y z
N MET A 1 26.38 -76.78 47.15
CA MET A 1 26.86 -75.38 47.23
C MET A 1 27.08 -74.71 45.87
N LYS A 2 27.73 -75.35 44.88
CA LYS A 2 27.98 -74.72 43.55
C LYS A 2 26.72 -74.29 42.78
N LYS A 3 25.62 -75.06 42.83
CA LYS A 3 24.36 -74.75 42.13
C LYS A 3 23.70 -73.43 42.60
N ASN A 4 23.82 -73.09 43.88
CA ASN A 4 23.28 -71.84 44.42
C ASN A 4 24.12 -70.63 44.01
N ILE A 5 25.43 -70.80 43.84
CA ILE A 5 26.34 -69.74 43.38
C ILE A 5 26.03 -69.38 41.92
N TYR A 6 25.83 -70.37 41.04
CA TYR A 6 25.41 -70.10 39.65
C TYR A 6 24.01 -69.47 39.55
N ALA A 7 23.07 -69.88 40.41
CA ALA A 7 21.75 -69.26 40.47
C ALA A 7 21.82 -67.79 40.91
N ILE A 8 22.59 -67.48 41.96
CA ILE A 8 22.79 -66.10 42.43
C ILE A 8 23.47 -65.26 41.35
N MET A 9 24.49 -65.79 40.67
CA MET A 9 25.18 -65.09 39.58
C MET A 9 24.26 -64.84 38.37
N LEU A 10 23.39 -65.80 38.03
CA LEU A 10 22.39 -65.63 36.98
C LEU A 10 21.35 -64.56 37.34
N TYR A 11 20.83 -64.57 38.58
CA TYR A 11 19.89 -63.55 39.04
C TYR A 11 20.53 -62.16 39.12
N SER A 12 21.81 -62.05 39.50
CA SER A 12 22.51 -60.75 39.49
C SER A 12 22.70 -60.21 38.07
N VAL A 13 23.01 -61.08 37.10
CA VAL A 13 23.15 -60.66 35.69
C VAL A 13 21.81 -60.24 35.11
N ILE A 14 20.74 -61.00 35.39
CA ILE A 14 19.38 -60.64 34.96
C ILE A 14 18.93 -59.34 35.63
N GLY A 15 19.18 -59.18 36.93
CA GLY A 15 18.86 -57.97 37.68
C GLY A 15 19.59 -56.74 37.12
N PHE A 16 20.89 -56.87 36.81
CA PHE A 16 21.67 -55.80 36.18
C PHE A 16 21.16 -55.47 34.77
N ALA A 17 20.86 -56.48 33.95
CA ALA A 17 20.33 -56.27 32.61
C ALA A 17 18.96 -55.57 32.63
N LEU A 18 18.09 -55.93 33.57
CA LEU A 18 16.79 -55.27 33.76
C LEU A 18 16.95 -53.85 34.28
N ALA A 19 17.85 -53.61 35.24
CA ALA A 19 18.14 -52.26 35.74
C ALA A 19 18.74 -51.37 34.66
N PHE A 20 19.65 -51.91 33.84
CA PHE A 20 20.25 -51.18 32.72
C PHE A 20 19.24 -50.89 31.61
N SER A 21 18.37 -51.86 31.28
CA SER A 21 17.28 -51.66 30.32
C SER A 21 16.28 -50.60 30.80
N ALA A 22 15.89 -50.65 32.07
CA ALA A 22 15.04 -49.63 32.68
C ALA A 22 15.73 -48.25 32.69
N PHE A 23 17.04 -48.20 32.98
CA PHE A 23 17.82 -46.96 32.92
C PHE A 23 17.82 -46.36 31.51
N LEU A 24 18.03 -47.16 30.46
CA LEU A 24 18.02 -46.66 29.08
C LEU A 24 16.65 -46.11 28.67
N LEU A 25 15.56 -46.81 29.04
CA LEU A 25 14.20 -46.35 28.73
C LEU A 25 13.83 -45.06 29.48
N ILE A 26 14.26 -44.93 30.73
CA ILE A 26 14.02 -43.71 31.52
C ILE A 26 14.87 -42.57 30.99
N ALA A 27 16.15 -42.82 30.67
CA ALA A 27 17.06 -41.80 30.15
C ALA A 27 16.56 -41.23 28.80
N ASP A 28 16.12 -42.10 27.89
CA ASP A 28 15.58 -41.70 26.58
C ASP A 28 14.26 -40.91 26.69
N ASN A 29 13.45 -41.20 27.72
CA ASN A 29 12.20 -40.51 27.96
C ASN A 29 12.38 -39.15 28.68
N VAL A 30 13.29 -39.08 29.66
CA VAL A 30 13.48 -37.90 30.52
C VAL A 30 14.42 -36.86 29.88
N SER A 31 15.41 -37.31 29.09
CA SER A 31 16.37 -36.43 28.41
C SER A 31 16.44 -36.80 26.92
N PRO A 32 15.36 -36.58 26.16
CA PRO A 32 15.36 -36.87 24.73
C PRO A 32 16.38 -35.99 24.01
N PHE A 33 17.11 -36.57 23.07
CA PHE A 33 18.01 -35.84 22.17
C PHE A 33 17.62 -36.13 20.72
N THR A 34 17.87 -35.17 19.83
CA THR A 34 17.69 -35.37 18.40
C THR A 34 18.84 -34.74 17.63
N THR A 35 19.21 -35.38 16.53
CA THR A 35 20.14 -34.81 15.53
C THR A 35 19.39 -34.19 14.35
N GLN A 36 18.07 -34.36 14.30
CA GLN A 36 17.21 -33.81 13.26
C GLN A 36 16.77 -32.41 13.67
N ALA A 37 17.68 -31.45 13.54
CA ALA A 37 17.39 -30.05 13.80
C ALA A 37 17.79 -29.18 12.61
N THR A 38 16.90 -28.26 12.22
CA THR A 38 17.11 -27.31 11.13
C THR A 38 17.04 -25.89 11.66
N LEU A 39 18.08 -25.10 11.36
CA LEU A 39 18.09 -23.67 11.65
C LEU A 39 17.35 -22.92 10.55
N TYR A 40 16.22 -22.32 10.92
CA TYR A 40 15.47 -21.44 10.06
C TYR A 40 15.87 -19.99 10.32
N LYS A 41 15.82 -19.18 9.27
CA LYS A 41 16.03 -17.74 9.32
C LYS A 41 14.84 -17.05 8.68
N SER A 42 14.47 -15.88 9.19
CA SER A 42 13.45 -15.06 8.55
C SER A 42 13.94 -14.58 7.18
N VAL A 43 13.16 -14.87 6.14
CA VAL A 43 13.46 -14.47 4.76
C VAL A 43 12.42 -13.48 4.28
N VAL A 44 12.88 -12.34 3.77
CA VAL A 44 12.04 -11.33 3.12
C VAL A 44 12.18 -11.49 1.62
N ASN A 45 11.05 -11.71 0.96
CA ASN A 45 10.97 -11.83 -0.49
C ASN A 45 10.88 -10.42 -1.10
N ILE A 46 11.87 -10.04 -1.88
CA ILE A 46 11.89 -8.76 -2.59
C ILE A 46 11.33 -8.99 -4.00
N ALA A 47 10.18 -8.36 -4.25
CA ALA A 47 9.51 -8.35 -5.55
C ALA A 47 9.38 -6.89 -6.03
N PRO A 48 9.54 -6.63 -7.34
CA PRO A 48 9.42 -5.28 -7.86
C PRO A 48 7.95 -4.86 -7.91
N GLU A 49 7.67 -3.58 -7.65
CA GLU A 49 6.29 -3.03 -7.72
C GLU A 49 5.89 -2.62 -9.15
N VAL A 50 6.85 -2.63 -10.07
CA VAL A 50 6.72 -2.30 -11.50
C VAL A 50 7.44 -3.34 -12.37
N SER A 51 7.02 -3.50 -13.62
CA SER A 51 7.60 -4.47 -14.56
C SER A 51 8.57 -3.79 -15.52
N GLY A 52 9.61 -4.49 -15.96
CA GLY A 52 10.51 -3.94 -16.96
C GLY A 52 11.83 -4.69 -17.04
N ASN A 53 12.72 -4.18 -17.90
CA ASN A 53 14.09 -4.70 -17.99
C ASN A 53 14.94 -4.14 -16.86
N ILE A 54 15.76 -4.98 -16.25
CA ILE A 54 16.78 -4.54 -15.30
C ILE A 54 17.90 -3.84 -16.05
N THR A 55 18.25 -2.63 -15.60
CA THR A 55 19.37 -1.85 -16.14
C THR A 55 20.65 -2.07 -15.36
N HIS A 56 20.55 -2.19 -14.03
CA HIS A 56 21.69 -2.36 -13.16
C HIS A 56 21.35 -3.20 -11.91
N VAL A 57 22.34 -3.92 -11.41
CA VAL A 57 22.26 -4.72 -10.18
C VAL A 57 23.36 -4.23 -9.25
N ASP A 58 22.98 -3.61 -8.14
CA ASP A 58 23.88 -2.94 -7.20
C ASP A 58 24.43 -3.87 -6.11
N VAL A 59 24.00 -5.14 -6.11
CA VAL A 59 24.30 -6.11 -5.05
C VAL A 59 24.78 -7.45 -5.60
N ILE A 60 25.55 -8.17 -4.78
CA ILE A 60 26.01 -9.52 -5.08
C ILE A 60 25.47 -10.54 -4.07
N ASN A 61 25.42 -11.81 -4.47
CA ASN A 61 24.97 -12.89 -3.59
C ASN A 61 25.88 -13.01 -2.35
N GLY A 62 25.29 -13.15 -1.16
CA GLY A 62 26.01 -13.19 0.12
C GLY A 62 26.41 -11.82 0.68
N GLN A 63 26.09 -10.71 0.01
CA GLN A 63 26.37 -9.36 0.51
C GLN A 63 25.35 -8.96 1.59
N TYR A 64 25.86 -8.38 2.68
CA TYR A 64 25.02 -7.70 3.66
C TYR A 64 24.56 -6.34 3.14
N VAL A 65 23.26 -6.07 3.21
CA VAL A 65 22.65 -4.80 2.81
C VAL A 65 21.93 -4.15 3.98
N SER A 66 22.02 -2.83 4.05
CA SER A 66 21.30 -2.02 5.04
C SER A 66 19.89 -1.68 4.56
N ALA A 67 19.02 -1.29 5.49
CA ALA A 67 17.70 -0.77 5.12
C ALA A 67 17.84 0.49 4.24
N ASN A 68 16.96 0.63 3.25
CA ASN A 68 16.93 1.64 2.19
C ASN A 68 18.11 1.62 1.21
N GLN A 69 18.95 0.58 1.22
CA GLN A 69 20.01 0.42 0.23
C GLN A 69 19.42 -0.02 -1.13
N PRO A 70 19.81 0.61 -2.26
CA PRO A 70 19.44 0.14 -3.59
C PRO A 70 19.92 -1.29 -3.85
N LEU A 71 19.08 -2.10 -4.47
CA LEU A 71 19.36 -3.50 -4.80
C LEU A 71 19.56 -3.66 -6.30
N PHE A 72 18.58 -3.19 -7.08
CA PHE A 72 18.63 -3.20 -8.53
C PHE A 72 17.70 -2.12 -9.08
N SER A 73 17.96 -1.74 -10.33
CA SER A 73 17.21 -0.71 -11.04
C SER A 73 16.56 -1.28 -12.29
N ILE A 74 15.32 -0.84 -12.54
CA ILE A 74 14.52 -1.15 -13.72
C ILE A 74 14.61 0.05 -14.68
N ASP A 75 14.48 -0.19 -15.99
CA ASP A 75 14.44 0.89 -16.99
C ASP A 75 13.34 1.89 -16.68
N ALA A 76 13.76 3.10 -16.28
CA ALA A 76 12.88 4.18 -15.89
C ALA A 76 12.25 4.91 -17.09
N LYS A 77 12.77 4.71 -18.31
CA LYS A 77 12.37 5.51 -19.47
C LYS A 77 10.88 5.43 -19.81
N PRO A 78 10.22 4.25 -19.83
CA PRO A 78 8.78 4.18 -20.04
C PRO A 78 7.97 4.91 -18.94
N TYR A 79 8.45 4.87 -17.71
CA TYR A 79 7.81 5.52 -16.56
C TYR A 79 7.98 7.04 -16.58
N GLN A 80 9.15 7.54 -17.00
CA GLN A 80 9.36 8.97 -17.24
C GLN A 80 8.42 9.50 -18.32
N ILE A 81 8.26 8.76 -19.42
CA ILE A 81 7.31 9.12 -20.48
C ILE A 81 5.87 9.14 -19.94
N ALA A 82 5.49 8.15 -19.13
CA ALA A 82 4.17 8.11 -18.50
C ALA A 82 3.93 9.30 -17.56
N VAL A 83 4.95 9.72 -16.80
CA VAL A 83 4.89 10.93 -15.96
C VAL A 83 4.69 12.18 -16.81
N GLU A 84 5.46 12.35 -17.89
CA GLU A 84 5.31 13.51 -18.79
C GLU A 84 3.94 13.53 -19.48
N GLN A 85 3.42 12.37 -19.89
CA GLN A 85 2.06 12.26 -20.42
C GLN A 85 1.01 12.66 -19.37
N ALA A 86 1.13 12.16 -18.14
CA ALA A 86 0.19 12.50 -17.06
C ALA A 86 0.27 13.99 -16.66
N LYS A 87 1.46 14.61 -16.73
CA LYS A 87 1.62 16.06 -16.55
C LYS A 87 0.89 16.84 -17.64
N ALA A 88 1.02 16.42 -18.90
CA ALA A 88 0.32 17.05 -20.03
C ALA A 88 -1.21 16.90 -19.88
N GLU A 89 -1.71 15.73 -19.49
CA GLU A 89 -3.13 15.52 -19.19
C GLU A 89 -3.64 16.43 -18.06
N LEU A 90 -2.85 16.59 -16.99
CA LEU A 90 -3.18 17.50 -15.89
C LEU A 90 -3.21 18.96 -16.36
N GLN A 91 -2.27 19.36 -17.20
CA GLN A 91 -2.23 20.71 -17.77
C GLN A 91 -3.48 20.98 -18.62
N GLN A 92 -3.82 20.06 -19.52
CA GLN A 92 -5.04 20.16 -20.33
C GLN A 92 -6.31 20.25 -19.47
N ALA A 93 -6.40 19.44 -18.40
CA ALA A 93 -7.54 19.49 -17.49
C ALA A 93 -7.63 20.83 -16.74
N LYS A 94 -6.49 21.41 -16.33
CA LYS A 94 -6.44 22.73 -15.69
C LYS A 94 -6.85 23.84 -16.63
N GLU A 95 -6.41 23.79 -17.89
CA GLU A 95 -6.79 24.75 -18.92
C GLU A 95 -8.29 24.69 -19.22
N ALA A 96 -8.85 23.49 -19.35
CA ALA A 96 -10.29 23.31 -19.50
C ALA A 96 -11.08 23.87 -18.30
N ASN A 97 -10.62 23.60 -17.08
CA ASN A 97 -11.20 24.16 -15.85
C ASN A 97 -11.16 25.70 -15.86
N ALA A 98 -10.01 26.30 -16.21
CA ALA A 98 -9.86 27.74 -16.32
C ALA A 98 -10.81 28.34 -17.38
N GLY A 99 -10.97 27.67 -18.51
CA GLY A 99 -11.95 28.05 -19.54
C GLY A 99 -13.38 28.07 -19.02
N THR A 100 -13.79 27.07 -18.22
CA THR A 100 -15.12 27.04 -17.58
C THR A 100 -15.29 28.17 -16.56
N TRP A 101 -14.25 28.50 -15.79
CA TRP A 101 -14.29 29.66 -14.88
C TRP A 101 -14.44 30.99 -15.62
N GLN A 102 -13.79 31.15 -16.78
CA GLN A 102 -13.97 32.34 -17.63
C GLN A 102 -15.39 32.42 -18.19
N GLN A 103 -15.97 31.29 -18.62
CA GLN A 103 -17.38 31.23 -19.05
C GLN A 103 -18.34 31.62 -17.93
N LEU A 104 -18.06 31.19 -16.70
CA LEU A 104 -18.84 31.58 -15.53
C LEU A 104 -18.78 33.10 -15.29
N ALA A 105 -17.58 33.68 -15.33
CA ALA A 105 -17.40 35.12 -15.16
C ALA A 105 -18.16 35.90 -16.24
N ALA A 106 -18.11 35.46 -17.49
CA ALA A 106 -18.88 36.07 -18.58
C ALA A 106 -20.40 35.96 -18.37
N ALA A 107 -20.90 34.80 -17.92
CA ALA A 107 -22.32 34.60 -17.61
C ALA A 107 -22.79 35.49 -16.45
N GLU A 108 -21.96 35.69 -15.42
CA GLU A 108 -22.25 36.60 -14.31
C GLU A 108 -22.34 38.07 -14.78
N GLN A 109 -21.52 38.49 -15.74
CA GLN A 109 -21.65 39.82 -16.38
C GLN A 109 -22.98 39.97 -17.13
N VAL A 110 -23.44 38.93 -17.81
CA VAL A 110 -24.76 38.93 -18.48
C VAL A 110 -25.88 39.12 -17.45
N VAL A 111 -25.82 38.44 -16.29
CA VAL A 111 -26.79 38.66 -15.21
C VAL A 111 -26.79 40.12 -14.73
N LEU A 112 -25.61 40.73 -14.57
CA LEU A 112 -25.50 42.14 -14.18
C LEU A 112 -26.11 43.08 -15.23
N GLN A 113 -25.88 42.81 -16.50
CA GLN A 113 -26.49 43.55 -17.61
C GLN A 113 -28.02 43.45 -17.57
N LYS A 114 -28.58 42.23 -17.42
CA LYS A 114 -30.03 42.02 -17.34
C LYS A 114 -30.65 42.69 -16.10
N LYS A 115 -29.95 42.67 -14.96
CA LYS A 115 -30.35 43.41 -13.74
C LYS A 115 -30.44 44.91 -13.98
N THR A 116 -29.48 45.47 -14.71
CA THR A 116 -29.49 46.91 -15.07
C THR A 116 -30.68 47.25 -15.97
N LEU A 117 -30.97 46.40 -16.96
CA LEU A 117 -32.14 46.56 -17.84
C LEU A 117 -33.46 46.49 -17.07
N TRP A 118 -33.61 45.50 -16.18
CA TRP A 118 -34.78 45.40 -15.30
C TRP A 118 -34.92 46.62 -14.40
N LYS A 119 -33.83 47.13 -13.80
CA LYS A 119 -33.86 48.35 -12.99
C LYS A 119 -34.39 49.55 -13.79
N ASN A 120 -33.97 49.69 -15.04
CA ASN A 120 -34.45 50.75 -15.92
C ASN A 120 -35.95 50.58 -16.25
N ALA A 121 -36.38 49.36 -16.61
CA ALA A 121 -37.78 49.02 -16.85
C ALA A 121 -38.66 49.24 -15.61
N GLN A 122 -38.17 48.87 -14.42
CA GLN A 122 -38.84 49.08 -13.14
C GLN A 122 -39.02 50.57 -12.84
N ASN A 123 -37.97 51.38 -13.02
CA ASN A 123 -38.06 52.83 -12.85
C ASN A 123 -39.06 53.46 -13.83
N LYS A 124 -39.11 52.96 -15.08
CA LYS A 124 -40.10 53.37 -16.07
C LYS A 124 -41.51 53.00 -15.59
N LEU A 125 -41.74 51.76 -15.17
CA LEU A 125 -43.02 51.31 -14.63
C LEU A 125 -43.52 52.20 -13.48
N VAL A 126 -42.67 52.49 -12.49
CA VAL A 126 -43.03 53.36 -11.35
C VAL A 126 -43.41 54.78 -11.81
N ARG A 127 -42.69 55.31 -12.80
CA ARG A 127 -43.00 56.63 -13.39
C ARG A 127 -44.36 56.63 -14.09
N TYR A 128 -44.64 55.63 -14.92
CA TYR A 128 -45.92 55.53 -15.64
C TYR A 128 -47.10 55.25 -14.68
N GLN A 129 -46.91 54.46 -13.63
CA GLN A 129 -47.90 54.29 -12.56
C GLN A 129 -48.25 55.62 -11.88
N THR A 130 -47.25 56.46 -11.62
CA THR A 130 -47.45 57.79 -11.01
C THR A 130 -48.17 58.74 -11.96
N LEU A 131 -47.85 58.73 -13.25
CA LEU A 131 -48.52 59.55 -14.26
C LEU A 131 -49.96 59.09 -14.51
N SER A 132 -50.22 57.78 -14.48
CA SER A 132 -51.56 57.20 -14.67
C SER A 132 -52.51 57.61 -13.54
N ARG A 133 -52.03 57.57 -12.28
CA ARG A 133 -52.81 58.09 -11.12
C ARG A 133 -53.16 59.57 -11.23
N LYS A 134 -52.39 60.35 -11.99
CA LYS A 134 -52.62 61.77 -12.25
C LYS A 134 -53.45 62.02 -13.52
N GLY A 135 -53.84 60.98 -14.26
CA GLY A 135 -54.55 61.09 -15.54
C GLY A 135 -53.69 61.59 -16.71
N LEU A 136 -52.36 61.47 -16.63
CA LEU A 136 -51.41 62.06 -17.59
C LEU A 136 -50.80 61.06 -18.59
N THR A 137 -51.33 59.83 -18.68
CA THR A 137 -50.85 58.77 -19.60
C THR A 137 -52.00 57.82 -19.92
N THR A 138 -51.87 57.02 -20.97
CA THR A 138 -52.91 56.05 -21.38
C THR A 138 -52.78 54.72 -20.63
N HIS A 139 -53.87 53.94 -20.57
CA HIS A 139 -53.83 52.58 -20.02
C HIS A 139 -52.87 51.67 -20.80
N GLN A 140 -52.84 51.78 -22.13
CA GLN A 140 -51.95 51.02 -22.99
C GLN A 140 -50.47 51.25 -22.65
N GLU A 141 -50.05 52.51 -22.45
CA GLU A 141 -48.66 52.83 -22.09
C GLU A 141 -48.26 52.26 -20.72
N LEU A 142 -49.20 52.17 -19.78
CA LEU A 142 -48.97 51.53 -18.48
C LEU A 142 -48.82 50.01 -18.63
N ASP A 143 -49.71 49.36 -19.38
CA ASP A 143 -49.68 47.91 -19.62
C ASP A 143 -48.40 47.49 -20.38
N ASP A 144 -47.95 48.31 -21.32
CA ASP A 144 -46.65 48.13 -22.02
C ASP A 144 -45.48 48.22 -21.03
N ALA A 145 -45.51 49.15 -20.08
CA ALA A 145 -44.48 49.29 -19.06
C ALA A 145 -44.47 48.13 -18.05
N ILE A 146 -45.64 47.59 -17.70
CA ILE A 146 -45.77 46.38 -16.87
C ILE A 146 -45.16 45.19 -17.61
N SER A 147 -45.59 44.95 -18.84
CA SER A 147 -45.11 43.84 -19.68
C SER A 147 -43.59 43.91 -19.89
N ALA A 148 -43.05 45.11 -20.14
CA ALA A 148 -41.61 45.31 -20.29
C ALA A 148 -40.83 44.98 -19.00
N ALA A 149 -41.36 45.33 -17.82
CA ALA A 149 -40.73 44.99 -16.55
C ALA A 149 -40.75 43.48 -16.28
N ASP A 150 -41.85 42.80 -16.60
CA ASP A 150 -41.99 41.34 -16.42
C ASP A 150 -41.09 40.55 -17.37
N VAL A 151 -40.97 40.97 -18.63
CA VAL A 151 -40.02 40.40 -19.59
C VAL A 151 -38.58 40.58 -19.10
N ALA A 152 -38.22 41.77 -18.62
CA ALA A 152 -36.88 42.03 -18.09
C ALA A 152 -36.57 41.21 -16.83
N LYS A 153 -37.57 41.00 -15.96
CA LYS A 153 -37.45 40.13 -14.77
C LYS A 153 -37.25 38.67 -15.18
N SER A 154 -38.02 38.19 -16.16
CA SER A 154 -37.89 36.83 -16.70
C SER A 154 -36.51 36.60 -17.33
N ALA A 155 -35.96 37.61 -18.01
CA ALA A 155 -34.61 37.56 -18.57
C ALA A 155 -33.50 37.42 -17.50
N ILE A 156 -33.69 38.00 -16.29
CA ILE A 156 -32.76 37.77 -15.17
C ILE A 156 -32.82 36.31 -14.74
N SER A 157 -34.02 35.74 -14.58
CA SER A 157 -34.20 34.35 -14.16
C SER A 157 -33.53 33.38 -15.16
N ALA A 158 -33.68 33.63 -16.46
CA ALA A 158 -33.01 32.85 -17.50
C ALA A 158 -31.48 32.94 -17.39
N ALA A 159 -30.93 34.15 -17.26
CA ALA A 159 -29.49 34.34 -17.11
C ALA A 159 -28.94 33.72 -15.81
N GLN A 160 -29.72 33.72 -14.73
CA GLN A 160 -29.35 33.05 -13.48
C GLN A 160 -29.35 31.52 -13.63
N ALA A 161 -30.30 30.95 -14.37
CA ALA A 161 -30.33 29.52 -14.67
C ALA A 161 -29.07 29.09 -15.46
N ASP A 162 -28.60 29.91 -16.40
CA ASP A 162 -27.36 29.66 -17.12
C ASP A 162 -26.12 29.68 -16.20
N VAL A 163 -26.05 30.63 -15.26
CA VAL A 163 -24.99 30.65 -14.24
C VAL A 163 -25.02 29.38 -13.37
N LEU A 164 -26.21 28.93 -12.94
CA LEU A 164 -26.36 27.72 -12.15
C LEU A 164 -25.92 26.47 -12.92
N LYS A 165 -26.26 26.39 -14.21
CA LYS A 165 -25.81 25.30 -15.10
C LYS A 165 -24.29 25.21 -15.15
N ILE A 166 -23.59 26.34 -15.32
CA ILE A 166 -22.12 26.38 -15.36
C ILE A 166 -21.52 26.04 -13.98
N LYS A 167 -22.09 26.56 -12.88
CA LYS A 167 -21.65 26.23 -11.52
C LYS A 167 -21.82 24.74 -11.19
N ALA A 168 -22.87 24.09 -11.71
CA ALA A 168 -23.07 22.66 -11.57
C ALA A 168 -21.95 21.86 -12.25
N THR A 169 -21.49 22.27 -13.44
CA THR A 169 -20.33 21.67 -14.11
C THR A 169 -19.04 21.80 -13.28
N LEU A 170 -18.84 22.93 -12.61
CA LEU A 170 -17.71 23.15 -11.69
C LEU A 170 -17.84 22.41 -10.35
N SER A 171 -18.98 21.73 -10.09
CA SER A 171 -19.24 20.98 -8.86
C SER A 171 -19.04 21.80 -7.57
N GLY A 172 -19.12 23.13 -7.64
CA GLY A 172 -18.89 24.03 -6.51
C GLY A 172 -17.47 24.03 -5.93
N LYS A 173 -16.51 23.32 -6.56
CA LYS A 173 -15.12 23.22 -6.12
C LYS A 173 -14.21 24.04 -7.02
N LYS A 174 -13.03 24.42 -6.50
CA LYS A 174 -11.97 25.11 -7.27
C LYS A 174 -11.45 24.24 -8.42
N ASN A 175 -11.34 22.93 -8.19
CA ASN A 175 -10.93 21.93 -9.17
C ASN A 175 -12.12 21.06 -9.54
N THR A 176 -12.32 20.86 -10.85
CA THR A 176 -13.28 19.88 -11.35
C THR A 176 -12.78 18.45 -11.08
N ALA A 177 -13.70 17.49 -11.12
CA ALA A 177 -13.36 16.07 -11.01
C ALA A 177 -12.31 15.63 -12.06
N ALA A 178 -12.30 16.26 -13.24
CA ALA A 178 -11.31 16.02 -14.28
C ALA A 178 -9.88 16.41 -13.84
N VAL A 179 -9.73 17.54 -13.14
CA VAL A 179 -8.43 17.98 -12.60
C VAL A 179 -7.99 17.06 -11.47
N GLU A 180 -8.89 16.69 -10.55
CA GLU A 180 -8.59 15.76 -9.45
C GLU A 180 -8.15 14.38 -10.01
N LEU A 181 -8.84 13.86 -11.03
CA LEU A 181 -8.49 12.61 -11.70
C LEU A 181 -7.12 12.67 -12.38
N ALA A 182 -6.83 13.74 -13.13
CA ALA A 182 -5.55 13.91 -13.79
C ALA A 182 -4.39 14.06 -12.78
N GLN A 183 -4.65 14.70 -11.63
CA GLN A 183 -3.68 14.79 -10.55
C GLN A 183 -3.41 13.41 -9.91
N ALA A 184 -4.44 12.59 -9.71
CA ALA A 184 -4.28 11.22 -9.22
C ALA A 184 -3.49 10.34 -10.20
N LYS A 185 -3.72 10.50 -11.51
CA LYS A 185 -2.94 9.82 -12.56
C LYS A 185 -1.46 10.23 -12.52
N LEU A 186 -1.17 11.51 -12.35
CA LEU A 186 0.20 12.00 -12.22
C LEU A 186 0.89 11.40 -10.99
N ALA A 187 0.22 11.45 -9.82
CA ALA A 187 0.75 10.86 -8.60
C ALA A 187 1.02 9.35 -8.74
N ARG A 188 0.15 8.63 -9.48
CA ARG A 188 0.36 7.21 -9.78
C ARG A 188 1.58 6.99 -10.66
N ALA A 189 1.75 7.77 -11.72
CA ALA A 189 2.89 7.66 -12.62
C ALA A 189 4.22 8.00 -11.90
N GLU A 190 4.21 9.00 -11.02
CA GLU A 190 5.37 9.36 -10.19
C GLU A 190 5.71 8.26 -9.18
N TRP A 191 4.71 7.64 -8.55
CA TRP A 191 4.89 6.47 -7.69
C TRP A 191 5.53 5.31 -8.47
N ASP A 192 4.98 4.97 -9.64
CA ASP A 192 5.51 3.89 -10.46
C ASP A 192 6.95 4.20 -10.94
N LEU A 193 7.27 5.46 -11.27
CA LEU A 193 8.64 5.90 -11.57
C LEU A 193 9.59 5.74 -10.36
N SER A 194 9.15 6.12 -9.15
CA SER A 194 9.97 5.96 -7.95
C SER A 194 10.28 4.50 -7.62
N ASN A 195 9.37 3.59 -7.97
CA ASN A 195 9.52 2.15 -7.78
C ASN A 195 10.37 1.46 -8.84
N THR A 196 10.91 2.21 -9.81
CA THR A 196 11.90 1.67 -10.75
C THR A 196 13.23 1.34 -10.06
N THR A 197 13.55 2.03 -8.96
CA THR A 197 14.69 1.71 -8.10
C THR A 197 14.20 0.88 -6.92
N VAL A 198 14.54 -0.41 -6.88
CA VAL A 198 14.11 -1.29 -5.81
C VAL A 198 15.13 -1.25 -4.68
N VAL A 199 14.67 -0.87 -3.49
CA VAL A 199 15.49 -0.75 -2.27
C VAL A 199 15.14 -1.83 -1.26
N ALA A 200 16.09 -2.18 -0.39
CA ALA A 200 15.87 -3.07 0.73
C ALA A 200 15.00 -2.41 1.82
N LYS A 201 13.80 -2.93 2.10
CA LYS A 201 12.94 -2.39 3.19
C LYS A 201 13.47 -2.74 4.59
N THR A 202 14.28 -3.78 4.69
CA THR A 202 14.91 -4.27 5.92
C THR A 202 16.38 -4.62 5.66
N ALA A 203 17.21 -4.59 6.71
CA ALA A 203 18.59 -5.06 6.60
C ALA A 203 18.64 -6.59 6.58
N GLY A 204 19.61 -7.15 5.86
CA GLY A 204 19.78 -8.59 5.73
C GLY A 204 20.86 -8.95 4.72
N THR A 205 21.11 -10.25 4.59
CA THR A 205 22.09 -10.79 3.64
C THR A 205 21.37 -11.25 2.38
N VAL A 206 21.85 -10.80 1.22
CA VAL A 206 21.29 -11.19 -0.08
C VAL A 206 21.52 -12.68 -0.31
N SER A 207 20.45 -13.39 -0.65
CA SER A 207 20.48 -14.82 -0.97
C SER A 207 19.72 -15.09 -2.27
N ASN A 208 20.19 -16.09 -3.01
CA ASN A 208 19.60 -16.57 -4.27
C ASN A 208 19.34 -15.43 -5.28
N LEU A 209 20.38 -14.61 -5.51
CA LEU A 209 20.38 -13.60 -6.57
C LEU A 209 20.44 -14.30 -7.94
N GLN A 210 19.31 -14.37 -8.63
CA GLN A 210 19.19 -14.95 -9.98
C GLN A 210 18.93 -13.86 -11.03
N LEU A 211 19.66 -12.75 -10.90
CA LEU A 211 19.29 -11.49 -11.54
C LEU A 211 20.51 -10.88 -12.24
N ASP A 212 20.39 -10.78 -13.56
CA ASP A 212 21.39 -10.18 -14.44
C ASP A 212 20.81 -8.95 -15.14
N ALA A 213 21.69 -8.01 -15.49
CA ALA A 213 21.30 -6.86 -16.30
C ALA A 213 20.76 -7.33 -17.66
N GLY A 214 19.62 -6.75 -18.08
CA GLY A 214 18.91 -7.12 -19.30
C GLY A 214 17.79 -8.14 -19.09
N THR A 215 17.68 -8.80 -17.93
CA THR A 215 16.55 -9.68 -17.63
C THR A 215 15.26 -8.86 -17.47
N TYR A 216 14.16 -9.37 -18.03
CA TYR A 216 12.83 -8.80 -17.86
C TYR A 216 12.15 -9.35 -16.60
N VAL A 217 11.61 -8.46 -15.76
CA VAL A 217 10.93 -8.82 -14.51
C VAL A 217 9.48 -8.38 -14.51
N ASN A 218 8.64 -9.17 -13.87
CA ASN A 218 7.22 -8.89 -13.69
C ASN A 218 6.94 -8.35 -12.29
N LYS A 219 6.02 -7.40 -12.21
CA LYS A 219 5.48 -6.89 -10.94
C LYS A 219 4.99 -8.03 -10.04
N GLY A 220 5.43 -8.01 -8.79
CA GLY A 220 4.98 -8.94 -7.74
C GLY A 220 5.66 -10.32 -7.77
N THR A 221 6.49 -10.62 -8.78
CA THR A 221 7.29 -11.85 -8.77
C THR A 221 8.55 -11.64 -7.92
N PRO A 222 8.79 -12.45 -6.87
CA PRO A 222 10.00 -12.33 -6.07
C PRO A 222 11.22 -12.75 -6.88
N ILE A 223 12.25 -11.93 -6.84
CA ILE A 223 13.48 -12.09 -7.64
C ILE A 223 14.76 -12.04 -6.80
N LEU A 224 14.63 -11.64 -5.52
CA LEU A 224 15.72 -11.55 -4.57
C LEU A 224 15.20 -11.89 -3.17
N PHE A 225 16.01 -12.59 -2.38
CA PHE A 225 15.69 -12.91 -1.00
C PHE A 225 16.67 -12.20 -0.07
N LEU A 226 16.15 -11.55 0.98
CA LEU A 226 16.94 -10.98 2.07
C LEU A 226 16.77 -11.84 3.31
N VAL A 227 17.86 -12.43 3.78
CA VAL A 227 17.88 -13.26 4.98
C VAL A 227 18.24 -12.37 6.17
N ASN A 228 17.35 -12.27 7.15
CA ASN A 228 17.62 -11.56 8.39
C ASN A 228 18.33 -12.50 9.37
N GLU A 229 19.59 -12.18 9.70
CA GLU A 229 20.39 -13.01 10.60
C GLU A 229 19.99 -12.86 12.07
N ASN A 230 19.34 -11.75 12.44
CA ASN A 230 18.95 -11.45 13.82
C ASN A 230 17.65 -12.16 14.23
N ASN A 231 16.94 -12.78 13.29
CA ASN A 231 15.69 -13.49 13.57
C ASN A 231 15.78 -14.92 13.03
N SER A 232 16.35 -15.80 13.85
CA SER A 232 16.57 -17.21 13.55
C SER A 232 15.95 -18.07 14.64
N TRP A 233 15.34 -19.20 14.26
CA TRP A 233 14.80 -20.19 15.20
C TRP A 233 15.23 -21.60 14.78
N LEU A 234 15.34 -22.50 15.75
CA LEU A 234 15.69 -23.89 15.52
C LEU A 234 14.41 -24.73 15.59
N SER A 235 14.12 -25.49 14.53
CA SER A 235 13.10 -26.54 14.61
C SER A 235 13.81 -27.87 14.78
N ALA A 236 13.35 -28.69 15.73
CA ALA A 236 13.95 -29.98 16.01
C ALA A 236 12.85 -31.05 16.09
N ASP A 237 13.03 -32.13 15.35
CA ASP A 237 12.07 -33.22 15.28
C ASP A 237 12.38 -34.26 16.35
N PHE A 238 11.41 -34.56 17.20
CA PHE A 238 11.52 -35.54 18.28
C PHE A 238 10.53 -36.69 18.08
N ASN A 239 10.93 -37.89 18.50
CA ASN A 239 10.06 -39.05 18.53
C ASN A 239 8.97 -38.89 19.61
N GLU A 240 7.77 -39.42 19.34
CA GLU A 240 6.58 -39.33 20.22
C GLU A 240 6.87 -39.67 21.70
N LYS A 241 7.75 -40.65 21.93
CA LYS A 241 8.10 -41.13 23.27
C LYS A 241 8.63 -40.03 24.21
N GLY A 242 9.36 -39.06 23.67
CA GLY A 242 10.01 -37.99 24.44
C GLY A 242 9.22 -36.69 24.52
N ILE A 243 8.12 -36.57 23.76
CA ILE A 243 7.35 -35.32 23.64
C ILE A 243 6.73 -34.89 24.97
N ALA A 244 6.34 -35.83 25.84
CA ALA A 244 5.66 -35.52 27.10
C ALA A 244 6.49 -34.63 28.04
N HIS A 245 7.82 -34.65 27.90
CA HIS A 245 8.76 -33.87 28.70
C HIS A 245 9.29 -32.63 27.96
N LEU A 246 8.80 -32.33 26.75
CA LEU A 246 9.16 -31.15 25.96
C LEU A 246 8.05 -30.11 26.07
N GLN A 247 8.10 -29.31 27.14
CA GLN A 247 7.14 -28.21 27.37
C GLN A 247 7.78 -26.87 26.98
N PRO A 248 6.97 -25.86 26.63
CA PRO A 248 7.45 -24.48 26.51
C PRO A 248 8.21 -24.06 27.79
N ASP A 249 9.22 -23.20 27.62
CA ASP A 249 10.15 -22.71 28.65
C ASP A 249 11.18 -23.74 29.18
N ASN A 250 11.17 -24.99 28.69
CA ASN A 250 12.22 -25.93 29.05
C ASN A 250 13.58 -25.52 28.46
N HIS A 251 14.62 -25.58 29.28
CA HIS A 251 15.99 -25.34 28.84
C HIS A 251 16.50 -26.47 27.94
N VAL A 252 17.13 -26.09 26.83
CA VAL A 252 17.73 -27.01 25.87
C VAL A 252 19.18 -26.67 25.62
N LEU A 253 19.97 -27.71 25.35
CA LEU A 253 21.37 -27.60 24.96
C LEU A 253 21.50 -27.90 23.47
N ILE A 254 22.09 -26.97 22.74
CA ILE A 254 22.22 -27.03 21.28
C ILE A 254 23.71 -27.07 20.95
N SER A 255 24.10 -27.99 20.06
CA SER A 255 25.45 -28.07 19.52
C SER A 255 25.37 -28.02 18.00
N PHE A 256 26.20 -27.18 17.38
CA PHE A 256 26.29 -27.09 15.92
C PHE A 256 27.51 -27.84 15.42
N ASP A 257 27.34 -28.64 14.37
CA ASP A 257 28.45 -29.36 13.71
C ASP A 257 29.53 -28.41 13.17
N SER A 258 29.14 -27.20 12.77
CA SER A 258 30.06 -26.17 12.30
C SER A 258 30.98 -25.61 13.41
N GLN A 259 30.66 -25.86 14.68
CA GLN A 259 31.39 -25.36 15.84
C GLN A 259 31.53 -26.45 16.93
N PRO A 260 32.35 -27.49 16.69
CA PRO A 260 32.50 -28.59 17.62
C PRO A 260 33.04 -28.12 18.98
N GLY A 261 32.46 -28.62 20.07
CA GLY A 261 32.87 -28.33 21.45
C GLY A 261 32.22 -27.09 22.07
N ARG A 262 31.40 -26.34 21.34
CA ARG A 262 30.58 -25.24 21.88
C ARG A 262 29.15 -25.71 22.09
N VAL A 263 28.65 -25.56 23.31
CA VAL A 263 27.24 -25.77 23.66
C VAL A 263 26.56 -24.42 23.80
N PHE A 264 25.41 -24.28 23.15
CA PHE A 264 24.54 -23.12 23.23
C PHE A 264 23.33 -23.48 24.09
N GLU A 265 22.91 -22.56 24.94
CA GLU A 265 21.71 -22.71 25.74
C GLU A 265 20.54 -22.03 25.02
N GLY A 266 19.36 -22.63 25.10
CA GLY A 266 18.13 -22.09 24.55
C GLY A 266 16.91 -22.52 25.35
N GLU A 267 15.75 -22.02 24.97
CA GLU A 267 14.46 -22.36 25.57
C GLU A 267 13.48 -22.76 24.48
N ILE A 268 12.57 -23.69 24.81
CA ILE A 268 11.51 -24.11 23.89
C ILE A 268 10.45 -23.00 23.84
N GLU A 269 10.29 -22.36 22.69
CA GLU A 269 9.25 -21.34 22.49
C GLU A 269 7.86 -21.96 22.31
N ASN A 270 7.75 -22.95 21.42
CA ASN A 270 6.48 -23.59 21.11
C ASN A 270 6.70 -25.03 20.62
N GLN A 271 5.63 -25.81 20.69
CA GLN A 271 5.57 -27.18 20.19
C GLN A 271 4.39 -27.32 19.21
N ASP A 272 4.67 -27.63 17.95
CA ASP A 272 3.63 -28.04 17.00
C ASP A 272 3.14 -29.46 17.35
N ARG A 273 1.81 -29.63 17.42
CA ARG A 273 1.12 -30.89 17.72
C ARG A 273 0.50 -31.52 16.49
#